data_AF-A0A258SCG2-F1
#
_entry.id   AF-A0A258SCG2-F1
#
_cell.length_a   1.000
_cell.length_b   1.000
_cell.length_c   1.000
_cell.angle_alpha   90.00
_cell.angle_beta   90.00
_cell.angle_gamma   90.00
#
_symmetry.space_group_name_H-M   'P 1'
#
loop_
_entity.id
_entity.type
_entity.pdbx_description
1 polymer ?
#
loop_
_entity_poly.entity_id
_entity_poly.type
_entity_poly.pdbx_seq_one_letter_code
_entity_poly.pdbx_strand_id
1 'polypeptide(L)' 'MGSTPSRTDPPEAEADRPVIDMAEFGARIAERKAALGLPDLPRNSGKRRTASKRALLKAIEEAGGTW' A
#
# COMPACT_ATOMS: atom_id res chain seq x y z
N MET A 1 16.63 35.85 0.10
CA MET A 1 16.26 34.45 0.41
C MET A 1 14.89 34.47 1.05
N GLY A 2 13.83 34.29 0.25
CA GLY A 2 12.46 34.26 0.75
C GLY A 2 12.08 32.83 1.08
N SER A 3 11.67 32.58 2.33
CA SER A 3 11.12 31.30 2.78
C SER A 3 9.77 31.08 2.12
N THR A 4 9.64 30.04 1.30
CA THR A 4 8.34 29.59 0.78
C THR A 4 7.52 29.03 1.94
N PRO A 5 6.29 29.50 2.21
CA PRO A 5 5.44 28.85 3.20
C PRO A 5 4.98 27.48 2.67
N SER A 6 5.17 26.44 3.49
CA SER A 6 4.58 25.12 3.27
C SER A 6 3.06 25.25 3.30
N ARG A 7 2.38 24.86 2.22
CA ARG A 7 0.91 24.87 2.11
C ARG A 7 0.30 23.87 3.10
N THR A 8 -0.06 24.34 4.29
CA THR A 8 -0.94 23.63 5.24
C THR A 8 -2.35 24.22 5.19
N ASP A 9 -2.86 24.45 3.98
CA ASP A 9 -4.29 24.61 3.78
C ASP A 9 -4.88 23.20 3.65
N PRO A 10 -5.92 22.83 4.43
CA PRO A 10 -6.66 21.61 4.14
C PRO A 10 -7.27 21.74 2.73
N PRO A 11 -7.12 20.74 1.83
CA PRO A 11 -7.71 20.86 0.52
C PRO A 11 -9.23 21.03 0.66
N GLU A 12 -9.73 22.11 0.09
CA GLU A 12 -11.15 22.39 -0.10
C GLU A 12 -11.84 21.13 -0.66
N ALA A 13 -12.79 20.59 0.11
CA ALA A 13 -13.73 19.52 -0.24
C ALA A 13 -13.24 18.46 -1.26
N GLU A 14 -12.61 17.38 -0.79
CA GLU A 14 -12.31 16.17 -1.57
C GLU A 14 -13.58 15.34 -1.93
N ALA A 15 -14.68 16.00 -2.29
CA ALA A 15 -15.96 15.40 -2.61
C ALA A 15 -16.07 15.11 -4.12
N ASP A 16 -15.17 14.29 -4.68
CA ASP A 16 -15.42 13.56 -5.95
C ASP A 16 -14.33 12.54 -6.33
N ARG A 17 -13.60 11.97 -5.37
CA ARG A 17 -12.71 10.85 -5.71
C ARG A 17 -13.58 9.63 -5.98
N PRO A 18 -13.51 9.01 -7.18
CA PRO A 18 -14.29 7.82 -7.46
C PRO A 18 -13.90 6.73 -6.47
N VAL A 19 -14.86 6.33 -5.64
CA VAL A 19 -14.70 5.20 -4.73
C VAL A 19 -14.71 3.95 -5.59
N ILE A 20 -13.57 3.25 -5.66
CA ILE A 20 -13.46 2.01 -6.41
C ILE A 20 -14.00 0.87 -5.54
N ASP A 21 -14.92 0.08 -6.10
CA ASP A 21 -15.30 -1.19 -5.48
C ASP A 21 -14.15 -2.19 -5.57
N MET A 22 -13.71 -2.70 -4.43
CA MET A 22 -12.53 -3.57 -4.36
C MET A 22 -12.79 -4.96 -4.96
N ALA A 23 -14.04 -5.43 -5.00
CA ALA A 23 -14.38 -6.71 -5.61
C ALA A 23 -14.34 -6.59 -7.14
N GLU A 24 -14.92 -5.52 -7.70
CA GLU A 24 -14.83 -5.20 -9.12
C GLU A 24 -13.36 -5.04 -9.57
N PHE A 25 -12.57 -4.30 -8.80
CA PHE A 25 -11.16 -4.11 -9.07
C PHE A 25 -10.39 -5.45 -9.07
N GLY A 26 -10.69 -6.32 -8.11
CA GLY A 26 -10.12 -7.67 -8.03
C GLY A 26 -10.44 -8.51 -9.26
N ALA A 27 -11.69 -8.50 -9.71
CA ALA A 27 -12.13 -9.21 -10.91
C ALA A 27 -11.37 -8.73 -12.16
N ARG A 28 -11.27 -7.41 -12.34
CA ARG A 28 -10.54 -6.78 -13.47
C ARG A 28 -9.05 -7.15 -13.49
N ILE A 29 -8.41 -7.27 -12.31
CA ILE A 29 -7.02 -7.74 -12.23
C ILE A 29 -6.93 -9.21 -12.67
N ALA A 30 -7.85 -10.07 -12.21
CA ALA A 30 -7.85 -11.49 -12.54
C ALA A 30 -8.01 -11.73 -14.05
N GLU A 31 -8.97 -11.04 -14.68
CA GLU A 31 -9.16 -11.06 -16.14
C GLU A 31 -7.89 -10.63 -16.87
N ARG A 32 -7.26 -9.54 -16.44
CA ARG A 32 -6.04 -9.04 -17.06
C ARG A 32 -4.87 -10.01 -16.91
N LYS A 33 -4.72 -10.66 -15.75
CA LYS A 33 -3.71 -11.70 -15.55
C LYS A 33 -3.91 -12.88 -16.49
N ALA A 34 -5.17 -13.31 -16.67
CA ALA A 34 -5.52 -14.39 -17.59
C ALA A 34 -5.25 -14.02 -19.06
N ALA A 35 -5.66 -12.82 -19.48
CA ALA A 35 -5.43 -12.33 -20.84
C ALA A 35 -3.94 -12.20 -21.21
N LEU A 36 -3.09 -11.85 -20.23
CA LEU A 36 -1.65 -11.74 -20.41
C LEU A 36 -0.91 -13.08 -20.22
N GLY A 37 -1.62 -14.15 -19.84
CA GLY A 37 -1.00 -15.45 -19.54
C GLY A 37 0.05 -15.39 -18.43
N LEU A 38 -0.11 -14.46 -17.48
CA LEU A 38 0.91 -14.25 -16.45
C LEU A 38 0.96 -15.46 -15.50
N PRO A 39 2.16 -16.03 -15.25
CA PRO A 39 2.31 -17.07 -14.25
C PRO A 39 1.99 -16.50 -12.86
N ASP A 40 1.67 -17.38 -11.91
CA ASP A 40 1.56 -16.94 -10.53
C ASP A 40 2.93 -16.49 -10.03
N LEU A 41 3.07 -15.20 -9.77
CA LEU A 41 4.36 -14.62 -9.40
C LEU A 41 4.72 -15.05 -7.98
N PRO A 42 5.98 -15.47 -7.72
CA PRO A 42 6.40 -15.80 -6.39
C PRO A 42 6.29 -14.56 -5.50
N ARG A 43 5.56 -14.68 -4.39
CA ARG A 43 5.55 -13.62 -3.37
C ARG A 43 6.95 -13.46 -2.80
N ASN A 44 7.35 -12.21 -2.54
CA ASN A 44 8.62 -11.95 -1.87
C ASN A 44 8.62 -12.71 -0.52
N SER A 45 9.63 -13.55 -0.31
CA SER A 45 9.80 -14.34 0.92
C SER A 45 9.91 -13.49 2.19
N GLY A 46 10.16 -12.18 2.05
CA GLY A 46 10.25 -11.25 3.17
C GLY A 46 11.46 -11.48 4.07
N LYS A 47 12.42 -12.32 3.64
CA LYS A 47 13.58 -12.75 4.46
C LYS A 47 14.70 -11.70 4.54
N ARG A 48 14.82 -10.82 3.55
CA ARG A 48 15.84 -9.75 3.53
C ARG A 48 15.29 -8.46 4.16
N ARG A 49 15.03 -8.50 5.47
CA ARG A 49 14.57 -7.34 6.25
C ARG A 49 15.78 -6.52 6.73
N THR A 50 15.69 -5.20 6.62
CA THR A 50 16.64 -4.29 7.27
C THR A 50 16.52 -4.37 8.79
N ALA A 51 17.53 -3.86 9.52
CA ALA A 51 17.49 -3.81 10.98
C ALA A 51 16.27 -3.04 11.50
N SER A 52 15.97 -1.88 10.89
CA SER A 52 14.80 -1.05 11.20
C SER A 52 13.48 -1.82 11.03
N LYS A 53 13.33 -2.57 9.93
CA LYS A 53 12.11 -3.35 9.69
C LYS A 53 11.95 -4.51 10.67
N ARG A 54 13.04 -5.14 11.13
CA ARG A 54 12.96 -6.17 12.18
C ARG A 54 12.54 -5.59 13.52
N ALA A 55 13.10 -4.43 13.90
CA ALA A 55 12.74 -3.76 15.14
C ALA A 55 11.26 -3.39 15.19
N LEU A 56 10.71 -2.84 14.10
CA LEU A 56 9.29 -2.53 14.00
C LEU A 56 8.41 -3.77 14.19
N LEU A 57 8.75 -4.88 13.53
CA LEU A 57 7.94 -6.10 13.58
C LEU A 57 7.97 -6.75 14.97
N LYS A 58 9.11 -6.68 15.66
CA LYS A 58 9.22 -7.09 17.07
C LYS A 58 8.33 -6.25 17.98
N ALA A 59 8.30 -4.93 17.78
CA ALA A 59 7.44 -4.04 18.57
C ALA A 59 5.94 -4.32 18.34
N ILE A 60 5.55 -4.65 17.10
CA ILE A 60 4.17 -5.05 16.78
C ILE A 60 3.80 -6.35 17.49
N GLU A 61 4.70 -7.35 17.47
CA GLU A 61 4.50 -8.63 18.17
C GLU A 61 4.40 -8.44 19.69
N GLU A 62 5.26 -7.61 20.28
CA GLU A 62 5.22 -7.27 21.71
C GLU A 62 3.93 -6.52 22.11
N ALA A 63 3.35 -5.76 21.19
CA ALA A 63 2.04 -5.12 21.35
C ALA A 63 0.86 -6.08 21.13
N GLY A 64 1.11 -7.37 20.84
CA GLY A 64 0.07 -8.37 20.57
C GLY A 64 -0.51 -8.33 19.15
N GLY A 65 0.12 -7.60 18.23
CA GLY A 65 -0.27 -7.55 16.82
C GLY A 65 0.35 -8.69 16.00
N THR A 66 -0.27 -9.02 14.87
CA THR A 66 0.29 -9.96 13.88
C THR A 66 0.58 -9.23 12.57
N TRP A 67 1.76 -9.47 12.00
CA TRP A 67 2.20 -8.87 10.74
C TRP A 67 2.77 -9.89 9.75
#